data_AF-A0A5N6E2B6-F1
#
_entry.id   AF-A0A5N6E2B6-F1
#
_cell.length_a   1.000
_cell.length_b   1.000
_cell.length_c   1.000
_cell.angle_alpha   90.00
_cell.angle_beta   90.00
_cell.angle_gamma   90.00
#
_symmetry.space_group_name_H-M   'P 1'
#
loop_
_entity.id
_entity.type
_entity.pdbx_description
1 polymer ?
#
loop_
_entity_poly.entity_id
_entity_poly.type
_entity_poly.pdbx_seq_one_letter_code
_entity_poly.pdbx_strand_id
1 'polypeptide(L)'
;MPREMESLMEHLLTWANPLDRISAYRTFAVVGKLSELGMTPMTLLRYSILSDYEMGATFAMHTELRGSELSESDMTTRKTQARARLNDQSRGLLEIEPLPYRGHLLTKPLDIEHVAFTHRSVFNFIQTHHILDIMEACKGFDIVDAMSQIVLAEINFFGLYSYSFRLTGLLWLLLKDLPQLLECCQKEAQAPQHSVSSMSLTTRFSASKDSAPPRPAKPTPGVYQ
;
A
#
# COMPACT_ATOMS: atom_id res chain seq x y z
N MET A 1 1.88 -18.83 -13.99
CA MET A 1 0.62 -19.01 -13.24
C MET A 1 -0.23 -20.02 -14.01
N PRO A 2 -1.23 -20.71 -13.42
CA PRO A 2 -2.18 -21.49 -14.22
C PRO A 2 -2.98 -20.57 -15.15
N ARG A 3 -3.26 -21.00 -16.39
CA ARG A 3 -3.94 -20.18 -17.40
C ARG A 3 -5.35 -19.78 -16.98
N GLU A 4 -6.06 -20.62 -16.21
CA GLU A 4 -7.40 -20.28 -15.74
C GLU A 4 -7.40 -19.09 -14.78
N MET A 5 -6.31 -18.89 -14.02
CA MET A 5 -6.20 -17.79 -13.07
C MET A 5 -5.95 -16.45 -13.77
N GLU A 6 -5.19 -16.44 -14.86
CA GLU A 6 -4.98 -15.25 -15.69
C GLU A 6 -6.31 -14.78 -16.31
N SER A 7 -7.09 -15.71 -16.87
CA SER A 7 -8.42 -15.39 -17.40
C SER A 7 -9.37 -14.84 -16.34
N LEU A 8 -9.30 -15.33 -15.10
CA LEU A 8 -10.09 -14.80 -13.99
C LEU A 8 -9.67 -13.36 -13.64
N MET A 9 -8.37 -13.08 -13.55
CA MET A 9 -7.88 -11.74 -13.25
C MET A 9 -8.27 -10.73 -14.32
N GLU A 10 -8.15 -11.09 -15.60
CA GLU A 10 -8.62 -10.26 -16.73
C GLU A 10 -10.12 -9.94 -16.61
N HIS A 11 -10.92 -10.95 -16.28
CA HIS A 11 -12.35 -10.76 -16.07
C HIS A 11 -12.65 -9.79 -14.92
N LEU A 12 -11.93 -9.92 -13.79
CA LEU A 12 -12.09 -9.01 -12.65
C LEU A 12 -11.72 -7.57 -13.00
N LEU A 13 -10.70 -7.38 -13.84
CA LEU A 13 -10.24 -6.08 -14.37
C LEU A 13 -11.14 -5.52 -15.50
N THR A 14 -12.29 -6.13 -15.75
CA THR A 14 -13.28 -5.59 -16.69
C THR A 14 -14.33 -4.75 -15.94
N TRP A 15 -14.04 -3.47 -15.72
CA TRP A 15 -15.01 -2.54 -15.11
C TRP A 15 -16.03 -2.02 -16.13
N ALA A 16 -17.29 -1.91 -15.70
CA ALA A 16 -18.34 -1.29 -16.52
C ALA A 16 -18.20 0.24 -16.60
N ASN A 17 -17.68 0.86 -15.53
CA ASN A 17 -17.48 2.29 -15.43
C ASN A 17 -15.98 2.63 -15.57
N PRO A 18 -15.59 3.49 -16.52
CA PRO A 18 -14.20 3.92 -16.69
C PRO A 18 -13.59 4.62 -15.47
N LEU A 19 -14.40 5.33 -14.68
CA LEU A 19 -13.91 6.03 -13.48
C LEU A 19 -13.48 5.05 -12.38
N ASP A 20 -14.25 3.98 -12.19
CA ASP A 20 -13.92 2.93 -11.21
C ASP A 20 -12.64 2.20 -11.60
N ARG A 21 -12.43 1.97 -12.90
CA ARG A 21 -11.18 1.43 -13.44
C ARG A 21 -9.99 2.35 -13.14
N ILE A 22 -10.13 3.65 -13.39
CA ILE A 22 -9.05 4.63 -13.14
C ILE A 22 -8.71 4.67 -11.64
N SER A 23 -9.72 4.75 -10.78
CA SER A 23 -9.55 4.75 -9.31
C SER A 23 -8.86 3.47 -8.83
N ALA A 24 -9.27 2.30 -9.34
CA ALA A 24 -8.66 1.03 -8.97
C ALA A 24 -7.19 0.96 -9.40
N TYR A 25 -6.85 1.35 -10.63
CA TYR A 25 -5.45 1.36 -11.09
C TYR A 25 -4.58 2.35 -10.32
N ARG A 26 -5.09 3.54 -9.98
CA ARG A 26 -4.39 4.49 -9.11
C ARG A 26 -4.16 3.91 -7.72
N THR A 27 -5.16 3.22 -7.17
CA THR A 27 -5.03 2.51 -5.89
C THR A 27 -3.94 1.44 -5.97
N PHE A 28 -3.90 0.62 -7.04
CA PHE A 28 -2.85 -0.38 -7.25
C PHE A 28 -1.47 0.27 -7.37
N ALA A 29 -1.37 1.41 -8.03
CA ALA A 29 -0.12 2.15 -8.19
C ALA A 29 0.39 2.66 -6.84
N VAL A 30 -0.46 3.29 -6.02
CA VAL A 30 -0.06 3.82 -4.70
C VAL A 30 0.29 2.67 -3.74
N VAL A 31 -0.54 1.62 -3.67
CA VAL A 31 -0.26 0.44 -2.82
C VAL A 31 1.04 -0.25 -3.25
N GLY A 32 1.24 -0.42 -4.56
CA GLY A 32 2.47 -0.96 -5.13
C GLY A 32 3.69 -0.11 -4.78
N LYS A 33 3.58 1.22 -4.89
CA LYS A 33 4.69 2.15 -4.61
C LYS A 33 5.06 2.18 -3.13
N LEU A 34 4.07 2.18 -2.23
CA LEU A 34 4.30 2.07 -0.78
C LEU A 34 5.06 0.80 -0.44
N SER A 35 4.67 -0.33 -1.04
CA SER A 35 5.34 -1.62 -0.86
C SER A 35 6.78 -1.61 -1.42
N GLU A 36 6.99 -1.06 -2.61
CA GLU A 36 8.30 -0.92 -3.26
C GLU A 36 9.28 -0.12 -2.38
N LEU A 37 8.81 0.98 -1.80
CA LEU A 37 9.62 1.86 -0.95
C LEU A 37 9.79 1.36 0.49
N GLY A 38 9.15 0.24 0.86
CA GLY A 38 9.18 -0.30 2.22
C GLY A 38 8.54 0.63 3.26
N MET A 39 7.64 1.51 2.81
CA MET A 39 6.89 2.43 3.66
C MET A 39 5.79 1.69 4.42
N THR A 40 5.18 2.38 5.40
CA THR A 40 4.03 1.85 6.13
C THR A 40 2.92 1.51 5.13
N PRO A 41 2.33 0.30 5.23
CA PRO A 41 1.28 -0.13 4.31
C PRO A 41 0.10 0.84 4.26
N MET A 42 -0.62 0.81 3.14
CA MET A 42 -1.84 1.59 2.96
C MET A 42 -2.88 1.16 4.01
N THR A 43 -3.24 2.01 4.97
CA THR A 43 -4.35 1.73 5.89
C THR A 43 -5.68 2.12 5.26
N LEU A 44 -6.81 1.66 5.82
CA LEU A 44 -8.14 2.13 5.39
C LEU A 44 -8.33 3.64 5.54
N LEU A 45 -7.65 4.26 6.51
CA LEU A 45 -7.66 5.72 6.65
C LEU A 45 -6.88 6.38 5.52
N ARG A 46 -5.66 5.90 5.21
CA ARG A 46 -4.89 6.41 4.07
C ARG A 46 -5.62 6.22 2.73
N TYR A 47 -6.34 5.11 2.57
CA TYR A 47 -7.18 4.87 1.39
C TYR A 47 -8.42 5.79 1.34
N SER A 48 -9.01 6.13 2.48
CA SER A 48 -10.10 7.12 2.50
C SER A 48 -9.60 8.48 2.01
N ILE A 49 -8.41 8.87 2.48
CA ILE A 49 -7.71 10.11 2.15
C ILE A 49 -7.29 10.17 0.67
N LEU A 50 -6.89 9.04 0.07
CA LEU A 50 -6.59 8.97 -1.36
C LEU A 50 -7.78 9.45 -2.21
N SER A 51 -9.01 9.13 -1.82
CA SER A 51 -10.19 9.63 -2.54
C SER A 51 -10.43 11.12 -2.35
N ASP A 52 -10.02 11.71 -1.22
CA ASP A 52 -10.08 13.16 -1.03
C ASP A 52 -9.06 13.85 -1.94
N TYR A 53 -7.86 13.27 -2.08
CA TYR A 53 -6.85 13.73 -3.02
C TYR A 53 -7.34 13.69 -4.48
N GLU A 54 -8.04 12.64 -4.88
CA GLU A 54 -8.63 12.54 -6.22
C GLU A 54 -9.67 13.62 -6.51
N MET A 55 -10.35 14.12 -5.47
CA MET A 55 -11.30 15.24 -5.57
C MET A 55 -10.61 16.60 -5.54
N GLY A 56 -9.45 16.71 -4.90
CA GLY A 56 -8.66 17.94 -4.86
C GLY A 56 -7.23 17.69 -4.34
N ALA A 57 -6.24 17.81 -5.22
CA ALA A 57 -4.85 17.46 -4.91
C ALA A 57 -4.25 18.26 -3.73
N THR A 58 -4.69 19.51 -3.52
CA THR A 58 -4.18 20.37 -2.44
C THR A 58 -4.99 20.27 -1.15
N PHE A 59 -5.88 19.29 -1.00
CA PHE A 59 -6.84 19.27 0.10
C PHE A 59 -6.14 19.35 1.47
N ALA A 60 -5.07 18.59 1.69
CA ALA A 60 -4.38 18.55 2.98
C ALA A 60 -3.60 19.84 3.31
N MET A 61 -3.43 20.74 2.34
CA MET A 61 -2.81 22.05 2.58
C MET A 61 -3.80 23.10 3.07
N HIS A 62 -5.12 22.86 2.97
CA HIS A 62 -6.12 23.81 3.43
C HIS A 62 -6.04 24.00 4.95
N THR A 63 -6.07 25.25 5.38
CA THR A 63 -5.96 25.65 6.79
C THR A 63 -7.08 25.07 7.65
N GLU A 64 -8.23 24.76 7.06
CA GLU A 64 -9.39 24.17 7.73
C GLU A 64 -9.14 22.74 8.22
N LEU A 65 -8.23 22.01 7.55
CA LEU A 65 -7.83 20.67 7.97
C LEU A 65 -6.78 20.71 9.09
N ARG A 66 -6.02 21.81 9.24
CA ARG A 66 -5.01 21.92 10.29
C ARG A 66 -5.67 22.04 11.67
N GLY A 67 -5.43 21.05 12.52
CA GLY A 67 -6.00 21.02 13.87
C GLY A 67 -7.46 20.56 13.92
N SER A 68 -8.02 20.13 12.78
CA SER A 68 -9.29 19.41 12.74
C SER A 68 -9.03 17.95 13.12
N GLU A 69 -9.08 17.66 14.42
CA GLU A 69 -8.97 16.29 14.91
C GLU A 69 -10.20 15.49 14.47
N LEU A 70 -9.96 14.35 13.83
CA LEU A 70 -11.05 13.42 13.49
C LEU A 70 -11.59 12.77 14.78
N SER A 71 -12.89 12.91 15.01
CA SER A 71 -13.54 12.15 16.07
C SER A 71 -13.48 10.64 15.78
N GLU A 72 -13.57 9.81 16.82
CA GLU A 72 -13.56 8.35 16.68
C GLU A 72 -14.74 7.85 15.81
N SER A 73 -15.91 8.49 15.91
CA SER A 73 -17.08 8.19 15.08
C SER A 73 -16.88 8.55 13.62
N ASP A 74 -16.25 9.69 13.33
CA ASP A 74 -15.97 10.12 11.96
C ASP A 74 -14.92 9.21 11.33
N MET A 75 -13.89 8.84 12.10
CA MET A 75 -12.87 7.89 11.65
C MET A 75 -13.49 6.52 11.33
N THR A 76 -14.40 6.03 12.18
CA THR A 76 -15.10 4.75 11.96
C THR A 76 -15.98 4.80 10.71
N THR A 77 -16.71 5.89 10.53
CA THR A 77 -17.56 6.11 9.34
C THR A 77 -16.73 6.13 8.07
N ARG A 78 -15.62 6.89 8.07
CA ARG A 78 -14.69 6.96 6.92
C ARG A 78 -14.09 5.61 6.59
N LYS A 79 -13.61 4.85 7.60
CA LYS A 79 -13.07 3.49 7.38
C LYS A 79 -14.11 2.54 6.80
N THR A 80 -15.36 2.63 7.25
CA THR A 80 -16.46 1.80 6.76
C THR A 80 -16.77 2.10 5.29
N GLN A 81 -16.87 3.38 4.92
CA GLN A 81 -17.07 3.81 3.53
C GLN A 81 -15.89 3.41 2.65
N ALA A 82 -14.66 3.63 3.13
CA ALA A 82 -13.43 3.25 2.44
C ALA A 82 -13.37 1.74 2.18
N ARG A 83 -13.74 0.91 3.17
CA ARG A 83 -13.84 -0.55 3.00
C ARG A 83 -14.83 -0.94 1.91
N ALA A 84 -16.05 -0.37 1.94
CA ALA A 84 -17.08 -0.67 0.96
C ALA A 84 -16.60 -0.32 -0.46
N ARG A 85 -16.01 0.88 -0.62
CA ARG A 85 -15.45 1.34 -1.90
C ARG A 85 -14.28 0.47 -2.37
N LEU A 86 -13.36 0.11 -1.47
CA LEU A 86 -12.22 -0.74 -1.82
C LEU A 86 -12.70 -2.09 -2.36
N ASN A 87 -13.63 -2.74 -1.67
CA ASN A 87 -14.15 -4.04 -2.07
C ASN A 87 -14.84 -4.00 -3.43
N ASP A 88 -15.60 -2.93 -3.69
CA ASP A 88 -16.29 -2.72 -4.95
C ASP A 88 -15.32 -2.45 -6.12
N GLN A 89 -14.36 -1.54 -5.91
CA GLN A 89 -13.42 -1.12 -6.95
C GLN A 89 -12.30 -2.14 -7.21
N SER A 90 -11.76 -2.76 -6.16
CA SER A 90 -10.66 -3.73 -6.25
C SER A 90 -11.11 -5.12 -6.68
N ARG A 91 -12.40 -5.44 -6.50
CA ARG A 91 -13.02 -6.72 -6.88
C ARG A 91 -12.27 -7.95 -6.37
N GLY A 92 -11.72 -7.85 -5.16
CA GLY A 92 -10.97 -8.93 -4.50
C GLY A 92 -9.52 -9.08 -4.96
N LEU A 93 -9.00 -8.16 -5.78
CA LEU A 93 -7.57 -8.09 -6.13
C LEU A 93 -6.74 -7.46 -5.01
N LEU A 94 -7.39 -6.64 -4.19
CA LEU A 94 -6.87 -6.17 -2.91
C LEU A 94 -7.76 -6.70 -1.79
N GLU A 95 -7.14 -6.99 -0.66
CA GLU A 95 -7.80 -7.41 0.57
C GLU A 95 -7.40 -6.51 1.74
N ILE A 96 -8.17 -6.61 2.82
CA ILE A 96 -7.95 -5.88 4.06
C ILE A 96 -7.44 -6.88 5.08
N GLU A 97 -6.16 -6.82 5.38
CA GLU A 97 -5.50 -7.71 6.33
C GLU A 97 -5.24 -7.00 7.66
N PRO A 98 -5.38 -7.69 8.81
CA PRO A 98 -4.87 -7.18 10.07
C PRO A 98 -3.34 -7.06 9.97
N LEU A 99 -2.77 -5.92 10.39
CA LEU A 99 -1.32 -5.73 10.39
C LEU A 99 -0.69 -6.78 11.34
N PRO A 100 0.29 -7.59 10.88
CA PRO A 100 0.94 -8.57 11.73
C PRO A 100 1.74 -7.85 12.82
N TYR A 101 1.18 -7.82 14.04
CA TYR A 101 1.79 -7.15 15.18
C TYR A 101 2.98 -7.97 15.72
N ARG A 102 4.20 -7.44 15.55
CA ARG A 102 5.41 -7.91 16.26
C ARG A 102 5.79 -6.90 17.36
N GLY A 103 5.27 -7.08 18.57
CA GLY A 103 5.72 -6.34 19.74
C GLY A 103 4.97 -6.74 21.01
N HIS A 104 5.61 -6.74 22.17
CA HIS A 104 4.96 -7.15 23.44
C HIS A 104 4.45 -5.96 24.29
N LEU A 105 4.34 -4.74 23.73
CA LEU A 105 4.26 -3.50 24.54
C LEU A 105 2.94 -2.72 24.47
N LEU A 106 1.90 -3.21 23.81
CA LEU A 106 0.57 -2.59 23.83
C LEU A 106 -0.45 -3.59 24.37
N THR A 107 -1.10 -3.24 25.48
CA THR A 107 -2.15 -4.03 26.15
C THR A 107 -3.48 -4.05 25.39
N LYS A 108 -3.56 -3.36 24.24
CA LYS A 108 -4.64 -3.51 23.26
C LYS A 108 -4.02 -3.60 21.86
N PRO A 109 -4.44 -4.58 21.02
CA PRO A 109 -4.14 -4.53 19.61
C PRO A 109 -4.66 -3.20 19.07
N LEU A 110 -3.79 -2.41 18.45
CA LEU A 110 -4.27 -1.41 17.53
C LEU A 110 -4.79 -2.23 16.34
N ASP A 111 -6.11 -2.29 16.14
CA ASP A 111 -6.74 -2.87 14.93
C ASP A 111 -6.37 -1.98 13.73
N ILE A 112 -5.09 -2.01 13.37
CA ILE A 112 -4.57 -1.41 12.16
C ILE A 112 -4.77 -2.47 11.09
N GLU A 113 -5.81 -2.29 10.31
CA GLU A 113 -5.99 -3.05 9.10
C GLU A 113 -5.32 -2.31 7.95
N HIS A 114 -4.74 -3.06 7.03
CA HIS A 114 -4.06 -2.54 5.87
C HIS A 114 -4.54 -3.20 4.59
N VAL A 115 -4.43 -2.44 3.51
CA VAL A 115 -4.76 -2.82 2.15
C VAL A 115 -3.54 -3.46 1.53
N ALA A 116 -3.68 -4.71 1.12
CA ALA A 116 -2.63 -5.50 0.48
C ALA A 116 -3.18 -6.20 -0.76
N PHE A 117 -2.28 -6.60 -1.67
CA PHE A 117 -2.67 -7.49 -2.75
C PHE A 117 -2.98 -8.87 -2.20
N THR A 118 -4.13 -9.42 -2.58
CA THR A 118 -4.63 -10.73 -2.11
C THR A 118 -3.61 -11.86 -2.32
N HIS A 119 -2.76 -11.74 -3.34
CA HIS A 119 -1.63 -12.63 -3.51
C HIS A 119 -0.51 -11.97 -4.32
N ARG A 120 0.74 -12.39 -4.10
CA ARG A 120 1.91 -11.92 -4.87
C ARG A 120 1.74 -12.10 -6.38
N SER A 121 1.02 -13.14 -6.81
CA SER A 121 0.76 -13.38 -8.23
C SER A 121 -0.15 -12.33 -8.86
N VAL A 122 -1.10 -11.78 -8.09
CA VAL A 122 -1.97 -10.67 -8.54
C VAL A 122 -1.12 -9.42 -8.76
N PHE A 123 -0.26 -9.08 -7.79
CA PHE A 123 0.69 -7.98 -7.94
C PHE A 123 1.56 -8.17 -9.19
N ASN A 124 2.19 -9.33 -9.35
CA ASN A 124 3.05 -9.60 -10.50
C ASN A 124 2.27 -9.51 -11.82
N PHE A 125 1.05 -10.03 -11.86
CA PHE A 125 0.19 -10.00 -13.04
C PHE A 125 -0.14 -8.56 -13.46
N ILE A 126 -0.59 -7.74 -12.52
CA ILE A 126 -0.89 -6.33 -12.76
C ILE A 126 0.35 -5.58 -13.26
N GLN A 127 1.51 -5.82 -12.64
CA GLN A 127 2.78 -5.17 -13.01
C GLN A 127 3.33 -5.59 -14.37
N THR A 128 2.98 -6.78 -14.85
CA THR A 128 3.49 -7.30 -16.13
C THR A 128 2.53 -7.10 -17.29
N HIS A 129 1.23 -7.20 -17.03
CA HIS A 129 0.19 -7.17 -18.07
C HIS A 129 -0.58 -5.84 -18.13
N HIS A 130 -0.74 -5.14 -17.01
CA HIS A 130 -1.55 -3.91 -16.91
C HIS A 130 -0.73 -2.67 -16.57
N ILE A 131 0.59 -2.71 -16.71
CA ILE A 131 1.44 -1.54 -16.43
C ILE A 131 1.08 -0.34 -17.31
N LEU A 132 0.72 -0.58 -18.58
CA LEU A 132 0.30 0.48 -19.50
C LEU A 132 -1.05 1.07 -19.09
N ASP A 133 -1.99 0.25 -18.62
CA ASP A 133 -3.28 0.72 -18.11
C ASP A 133 -3.10 1.56 -16.82
N ILE A 134 -2.17 1.15 -15.96
CA ILE A 134 -1.78 1.94 -14.78
C ILE A 134 -1.19 3.27 -15.19
N MET A 135 -0.26 3.29 -16.14
CA MET A 135 0.36 4.52 -16.64
C MET A 135 -0.70 5.46 -17.23
N GLU A 136 -1.67 4.93 -17.99
CA GLU A 136 -2.77 5.71 -18.54
C GLU A 136 -3.66 6.30 -17.43
N ALA A 137 -4.06 5.47 -16.46
CA ALA A 137 -4.88 5.91 -15.32
C ALA A 137 -4.17 6.96 -14.45
N CYS A 138 -2.83 6.91 -14.39
CA CYS A 138 -2.01 7.86 -13.64
C CYS A 138 -1.66 9.12 -14.43
N LYS A 139 -2.13 9.31 -15.67
CA LYS A 139 -1.94 10.59 -16.37
C LYS A 139 -2.59 11.73 -15.59
N GLY A 140 -1.79 12.73 -15.26
CA GLY A 140 -2.22 13.86 -14.42
C GLY A 140 -2.46 13.51 -12.95
N PHE A 141 -2.06 12.32 -12.52
CA PHE A 141 -2.08 11.89 -11.12
C PHE A 141 -0.64 11.62 -10.67
N ASP A 142 -0.11 12.50 -9.83
CA ASP A 142 1.21 12.33 -9.25
C ASP A 142 1.11 11.41 -8.01
N ILE A 143 1.76 10.25 -8.10
CA ILE A 143 1.75 9.23 -7.04
C ILE A 143 2.52 9.73 -5.80
N VAL A 144 3.63 10.45 -6.00
CA VAL A 144 4.47 10.93 -4.90
C VAL A 144 3.81 12.11 -4.20
N ASP A 145 3.16 13.01 -4.94
CA ASP A 145 2.31 14.04 -4.34
C ASP A 145 1.13 13.41 -3.59
N ALA A 146 0.43 12.43 -4.18
CA ALA A 146 -0.65 11.71 -3.51
C ALA A 146 -0.19 11.10 -2.18
N MET A 147 0.95 10.42 -2.16
CA MET A 147 1.55 9.87 -0.95
C MET A 147 1.92 10.95 0.06
N SER A 148 2.46 12.08 -0.39
CA SER A 148 2.80 13.22 0.46
C SER A 148 1.56 13.84 1.11
N GLN A 149 0.49 14.04 0.34
CA GLN A 149 -0.80 14.56 0.80
C GLN A 149 -1.48 13.59 1.77
N ILE A 150 -1.35 12.28 1.54
CA ILE A 150 -1.85 11.25 2.47
C ILE A 150 -1.17 11.39 3.83
N VAL A 151 0.16 11.46 3.86
CA VAL A 151 0.93 11.62 5.11
C VAL A 151 0.60 12.96 5.78
N LEU A 152 0.50 14.05 5.02
CA LEU A 152 0.16 15.37 5.54
C LEU A 152 -1.25 15.40 6.15
N ALA A 153 -2.24 14.82 5.47
CA ALA A 153 -3.61 14.74 5.97
C ALA A 153 -3.69 13.88 7.23
N GLU A 154 -2.96 12.76 7.28
CA GLU A 154 -2.89 11.90 8.46
C GLU A 154 -2.31 12.68 9.66
N ILE A 155 -1.25 13.47 9.47
CA ILE A 155 -0.69 14.36 10.50
C ILE A 155 -1.72 15.41 10.95
N ASN A 156 -2.45 16.02 10.00
CA ASN A 156 -3.45 17.03 10.31
C ASN A 156 -4.62 16.46 11.13
N PHE A 157 -5.10 15.26 10.80
CA PHE A 157 -6.21 14.60 11.48
C PHE A 157 -5.90 14.11 12.89
N PHE A 158 -4.66 13.70 13.14
CA PHE A 158 -4.24 13.28 14.48
C PHE A 158 -3.67 14.42 15.31
N GLY A 159 -3.29 15.53 14.67
CA GLY A 159 -2.66 16.67 15.31
C GLY A 159 -1.26 16.32 15.86
N LEU A 160 -0.36 17.29 15.89
CA LEU A 160 0.93 17.15 16.60
C LEU A 160 0.78 17.27 18.13
N TYR A 161 -0.42 17.59 18.61
CA TYR A 161 -0.70 17.98 20.00
C TYR A 161 -1.64 17.03 20.76
N SER A 162 -2.24 16.02 20.12
CA SER A 162 -3.07 15.05 20.85
C SER A 162 -2.19 14.00 21.54
N TYR A 163 -1.67 14.38 22.70
CA TYR A 163 -0.90 13.53 23.61
C TYR A 163 -1.84 12.53 24.31
N SER A 164 -2.46 11.63 23.55
CA SER A 164 -3.11 10.45 24.09
C SER A 164 -2.24 9.23 23.79
N PHE A 165 -1.93 8.47 24.84
CA PHE A 165 -1.02 7.32 24.94
C PHE A 165 -1.22 6.22 23.86
N ARG A 166 -2.26 6.31 23.01
CA ARG A 166 -2.56 5.40 21.89
C ARG A 166 -1.93 5.81 20.55
N LEU A 167 -1.42 7.03 20.42
CA LEU A 167 -0.95 7.63 19.15
C LEU A 167 0.56 7.52 18.92
N THR A 168 1.34 7.09 19.91
CA THR A 168 2.80 6.94 19.78
C THR A 168 3.19 5.95 18.69
N GLY A 169 2.41 4.87 18.50
CA GLY A 169 2.65 3.90 17.44
C GLY A 169 2.37 4.44 16.02
N LEU A 170 1.26 5.15 15.83
CA LEU A 170 0.90 5.74 14.53
C LEU A 170 1.81 6.91 14.16
N LEU A 171 2.13 7.77 15.14
CA LEU A 171 3.09 8.85 14.96
C LEU A 171 4.49 8.30 14.63
N TRP A 172 4.89 7.19 15.26
CA TRP A 172 6.16 6.54 14.92
C TRP A 172 6.16 5.97 13.50
N LEU A 173 5.08 5.34 13.05
CA LEU A 173 4.93 4.87 11.66
C LEU A 173 5.01 6.04 10.66
N LEU A 174 4.35 7.16 10.97
CA LEU A 174 4.44 8.40 10.19
C LEU A 174 5.87 8.95 10.11
N LEU A 175 6.55 9.05 11.25
CA LEU A 175 7.93 9.52 11.31
C LEU A 175 8.91 8.58 10.60
N LYS A 176 8.62 7.28 10.59
CA LYS A 176 9.40 6.27 9.87
C LYS A 176 9.31 6.46 8.35
N ASP A 177 8.16 6.89 7.84
CA ASP A 177 7.88 7.04 6.40
C ASP A 177 8.49 8.32 5.79
N LEU A 178 8.70 9.37 6.60
CA LEU A 178 9.18 10.68 6.13
C LEU A 178 10.53 10.63 5.40
N PRO A 179 11.57 9.89 5.86
CA PRO A 179 12.84 9.81 5.17
C PRO A 179 12.74 9.24 3.75
N GLN A 180 11.96 8.15 3.55
CA GLN A 180 11.82 7.55 2.22
C GLN A 180 11.03 8.46 1.28
N LEU A 181 9.99 9.12 1.81
CA LEU A 181 9.22 10.11 1.05
C LEU A 181 10.11 11.28 0.61
N LEU A 182 10.93 11.82 1.51
CA LEU A 182 11.86 12.90 1.19
C LEU A 182 12.88 12.49 0.13
N GLU A 183 13.45 11.29 0.25
CA GLU A 183 14.38 10.75 -0.75
C GLU A 183 13.70 10.59 -2.11
N CYS A 184 12.43 10.17 -2.14
CA CYS A 184 11.64 10.05 -3.36
C CYS A 184 11.41 11.42 -4.02
N CYS A 185 10.94 12.41 -3.25
CA CYS A 185 10.75 13.78 -3.74
C CYS A 185 12.06 14.40 -4.26
N GLN A 186 13.19 14.14 -3.60
CA GLN A 186 14.50 14.62 -4.04
C GLN A 186 14.95 13.99 -5.36
N LYS A 187 14.71 12.68 -5.54
CA LYS A 187 15.03 11.99 -6.79
C LYS A 187 14.19 12.51 -7.97
N GLU A 188 12.91 12.76 -7.75
CA GLU A 188 12.04 13.34 -8.78
C GLU A 188 12.42 14.79 -9.11
N ALA A 189 12.78 15.60 -8.11
CA ALA A 189 13.25 16.97 -8.33
C ALA A 189 14.58 17.05 -9.11
N GLN A 190 15.40 16.00 -9.08
CA GLN A 190 16.68 15.91 -9.78
C GLN A 190 16.58 15.28 -11.18
N ALA A 191 15.44 14.68 -11.53
CA ALA A 191 15.23 14.12 -12.85
C ALA A 191 14.94 15.25 -13.87
N PRO A 192 15.71 15.40 -14.97
CA PRO A 192 15.43 16.43 -15.97
C PRO A 192 14.09 16.17 -16.67
N GLN A 193 13.31 17.23 -16.87
CA GLN A 193 11.93 17.26 -17.40
C GLN A 193 11.73 16.72 -18.84
N HIS A 194 12.65 15.93 -19.39
CA HIS A 194 12.53 15.30 -20.71
C HIS A 194 12.48 13.77 -20.72
N SER A 195 12.39 13.10 -19.56
CA SER A 195 12.10 11.66 -19.52
C SER A 195 10.79 11.41 -18.78
N VAL A 196 9.70 11.27 -19.53
CA VAL A 196 8.52 10.53 -19.08
C VAL A 196 8.95 9.09 -18.87
N SER A 197 9.46 8.73 -17.68
CA SER A 197 9.61 7.36 -17.17
C SER A 197 10.53 7.34 -15.95
N SER A 198 9.94 7.22 -14.76
CA SER A 198 10.60 6.48 -13.67
C SER A 198 9.58 5.74 -12.80
N MET A 199 8.67 5.00 -13.43
CA MET A 199 8.17 3.75 -12.84
C MET A 199 9.15 2.64 -13.22
N SER A 200 10.35 2.65 -12.64
CA SER A 200 11.21 1.46 -12.65
C SER A 200 10.74 0.53 -11.53
N LEU A 201 9.62 -0.18 -11.74
CA LEU A 201 9.08 -1.20 -10.81
C LEU A 201 9.87 -2.52 -10.86
N THR A 202 11.17 -2.43 -11.07
CA THR A 202 12.06 -3.58 -11.10
C THR A 202 13.32 -3.23 -10.33
N THR A 203 13.55 -3.88 -9.18
CA THR A 203 14.75 -4.70 -8.91
C THR A 203 14.88 -5.11 -7.44
N ARG A 204 15.00 -6.44 -7.22
CA ARG A 204 15.58 -7.21 -6.09
C ARG A 204 14.82 -7.34 -4.76
N PHE A 205 14.22 -8.52 -4.58
CA PHE A 205 14.43 -9.29 -3.35
C PHE A 205 15.16 -10.59 -3.70
N SER A 206 16.41 -10.67 -3.28
CA SER A 206 17.24 -11.86 -3.33
C SER A 206 16.63 -12.97 -2.47
N ALA A 207 16.60 -14.17 -3.03
CA ALA A 207 16.24 -15.39 -2.34
C ALA A 207 17.15 -15.63 -1.12
N SER A 208 16.57 -15.66 0.08
CA SER A 208 17.19 -16.35 1.21
C SER A 208 16.84 -17.83 1.10
N LYS A 209 17.75 -18.59 0.49
CA LYS A 209 17.82 -20.04 0.62
C LYS A 209 18.31 -20.36 2.04
N ASP A 210 17.39 -20.71 2.93
CA ASP A 210 17.70 -21.58 4.08
C ASP A 210 16.86 -22.85 3.95
N SER A 211 17.21 -23.67 2.95
CA SER A 211 16.87 -25.09 2.96
C SER A 211 18.07 -25.85 3.50
N ALA A 212 18.00 -26.25 4.77
CA ALA A 212 18.95 -27.18 5.36
C ALA A 212 19.02 -28.48 4.53
N PRO A 213 20.21 -29.08 4.33
CA PRO A 213 20.33 -30.33 3.58
C PRO A 213 19.80 -31.52 4.40
N PRO A 214 19.23 -32.56 3.75
CA PRO A 214 18.80 -33.76 4.45
C PRO A 214 20.03 -34.55 4.95
N ARG A 215 19.93 -35.09 6.17
CA ARG A 215 20.95 -35.97 6.75
C ARG A 215 21.07 -37.26 5.94
N PRO A 216 22.29 -37.79 5.71
CA PRO A 216 22.45 -39.09 5.08
C PRO A 216 22.04 -40.24 6.02
N ALA A 217 21.39 -41.25 5.44
CA ALA A 217 20.98 -42.48 6.11
C ALA A 217 22.18 -43.26 6.65
N LYS A 218 22.05 -43.82 7.86
CA LYS A 218 23.04 -44.73 8.46
C LYS A 218 23.04 -46.08 7.72
N PRO A 219 24.21 -46.67 7.42
CA PRO A 219 24.29 -48.03 6.89
C PRO A 219 24.08 -49.07 8.00
N THR A 220 23.27 -50.08 7.69
CA THR A 220 23.10 -51.32 8.45
C THR A 220 24.40 -52.13 8.42
N PRO A 221 24.88 -52.69 9.54
CA PRO A 221 26.02 -53.61 9.50
C PRO A 221 25.55 -54.99 9.02
N GLY A 222 26.10 -55.41 7.88
CA GLY A 222 26.04 -56.80 7.42
C GLY A 222 26.90 -57.68 8.32
N VAL A 223 26.29 -58.74 8.83
CA VAL A 223 26.93 -59.89 9.46
C VAL A 223 27.67 -60.67 8.38
N TYR A 224 28.97 -60.93 8.56
CA TYR A 224 29.68 -61.97 7.81
C TYR A 224 30.20 -63.02 8.79
N GLN A 225 29.82 -64.26 8.44
CA GLN A 225 30.15 -65.58 9.02
C GLN A 225 29.39 -65.98 10.27
#